data_AF-A0A1G2DDM7-F1
#
_entry.id   AF-A0A1G2DDM7-F1
#
_cell.length_a   1.000
_cell.length_b   1.000
_cell.length_c   1.000
_cell.angle_alpha   90.00
_cell.angle_beta   90.00
_cell.angle_gamma   90.00
#
_symmetry.space_group_name_H-M   'P 1'
#
loop_
_entity.id
_entity.type
_entity.pdbx_description
1 polymer ?
#
loop_
_entity_poly.entity_id
_entity_poly.type
_entity_poly.pdbx_seq_one_letter_code
_entity_poly.pdbx_strand_id
1 'polypeptide(L)'
;MEQKERRFEITRAEFTLTQQQVDKYDNLLSTTKTWATTLWIATVGWAFQIRHKEVFLISLLILGIFWFFDALNKTFRQNYKKRREEVGAALRHYYETDEPPEHFTAPQLPAQDLSGAWKNAFLPHLMLPYLVLMCISLVFYLNF
;
A
#
# COMPACT_ATOMS: atom_id res chain seq x y z
N MET A 1 -39.73 -5.66 5.27
CA MET A 1 -38.61 -6.53 5.70
C MET A 1 -37.61 -6.76 4.56
N GLU A 2 -38.07 -7.11 3.36
CA GLU A 2 -37.22 -7.39 2.18
C GLU A 2 -36.21 -6.27 1.78
N GLN A 3 -36.56 -4.98 1.96
CA GLN A 3 -35.64 -3.87 1.62
C GLN A 3 -34.54 -3.65 2.67
N LYS A 4 -34.83 -3.89 3.96
CA LYS A 4 -33.84 -3.78 5.04
C LYS A 4 -32.81 -4.89 4.92
N GLU A 5 -33.28 -6.11 4.68
CA GLU A 5 -32.45 -7.29 4.45
C GLU A 5 -31.53 -7.11 3.24
N ARG A 6 -32.06 -6.63 2.10
CA ARG A 6 -31.23 -6.29 0.94
C ARG A 6 -30.16 -5.24 1.24
N ARG A 7 -30.47 -4.18 2.00
CA ARG A 7 -29.49 -3.14 2.38
C ARG A 7 -28.39 -3.71 3.28
N PHE A 8 -28.77 -4.57 4.22
CA PHE A 8 -27.82 -5.26 5.08
C PHE A 8 -26.89 -6.17 4.26
N GLU A 9 -27.44 -6.97 3.35
CA GLU A 9 -26.66 -7.82 2.45
C GLU A 9 -25.69 -7.03 1.57
N ILE A 10 -26.13 -5.92 0.97
CA ILE A 10 -25.28 -5.04 0.17
C ILE A 10 -24.13 -4.47 1.02
N THR A 11 -24.44 -4.01 2.24
CA THR A 11 -23.43 -3.45 3.17
C THR A 11 -22.42 -4.53 3.59
N ARG A 12 -22.89 -5.76 3.83
CA ARG A 12 -22.04 -6.92 4.15
C ARG A 12 -21.16 -7.31 2.96
N ALA A 13 -21.69 -7.25 1.75
CA ALA A 13 -20.92 -7.48 0.53
C ALA A 13 -19.83 -6.41 0.35
N GLU A 14 -20.15 -5.13 0.56
CA GLU A 14 -19.17 -4.04 0.53
C GLU A 14 -18.08 -4.21 1.59
N PHE A 15 -18.42 -4.65 2.80
CA PHE A 15 -17.44 -4.94 3.85
C PHE A 15 -16.46 -6.04 3.40
N THR A 16 -16.99 -7.13 2.84
CA THR A 16 -16.16 -8.23 2.31
C THR A 16 -15.24 -7.74 1.19
N LEU A 17 -15.76 -6.94 0.25
CA LEU A 17 -14.98 -6.39 -0.85
C LEU A 17 -13.87 -5.45 -0.38
N THR A 18 -14.18 -4.54 0.54
CA THR A 18 -13.19 -3.60 1.09
C THR A 18 -12.10 -4.33 1.89
N GLN A 19 -12.47 -5.36 2.66
CA GLN A 19 -11.52 -6.24 3.34
C GLN A 19 -10.60 -6.95 2.34
N GLN A 20 -11.14 -7.54 1.28
CA GLN A 20 -10.36 -8.20 0.23
C GLN A 20 -9.37 -7.23 -0.44
N GLN A 21 -9.77 -5.97 -0.68
CA GLN A 21 -8.85 -4.97 -1.22
C GLN A 21 -7.73 -4.61 -0.24
N VAL A 22 -8.02 -4.48 1.06
CA VAL A 22 -6.98 -4.26 2.09
C VAL A 22 -5.96 -5.40 2.07
N ASP A 23 -6.43 -6.65 2.07
CA ASP A 23 -5.58 -7.84 2.08
C ASP A 23 -4.73 -7.94 0.79
N LYS A 24 -5.32 -7.61 -0.36
CA LYS A 24 -4.61 -7.51 -1.63
C LYS A 24 -3.45 -6.51 -1.55
N TYR A 25 -3.68 -5.30 -1.04
CA TYR A 25 -2.62 -4.30 -0.95
C TYR A 25 -1.58 -4.65 0.12
N ASP A 26 -1.94 -5.35 1.19
CA ASP A 26 -0.96 -5.90 2.14
C ASP A 26 -0.03 -6.91 1.48
N ASN A 27 -0.58 -7.81 0.65
CA ASN A 27 0.23 -8.75 -0.13
C ASN A 27 1.13 -8.00 -1.15
N LEU A 28 0.58 -7.01 -1.86
CA LEU A 28 1.36 -6.20 -2.79
C LEU A 28 2.51 -5.47 -2.10
N LEU A 29 2.29 -4.86 -0.94
CA LEU A 29 3.36 -4.21 -0.15
C LEU A 29 4.46 -5.20 0.24
N SER A 30 4.10 -6.41 0.68
CA SER A 30 5.09 -7.44 1.01
C SER A 30 5.88 -7.87 -0.24
N THR A 31 5.18 -8.09 -1.34
CA THR A 31 5.77 -8.52 -2.61
C THR A 31 6.70 -7.45 -3.18
N THR A 32 6.26 -6.19 -3.24
CA THR A 32 7.04 -5.05 -3.74
C THR A 32 8.37 -4.90 -2.98
N LYS A 33 8.38 -5.07 -1.65
CA LYS A 33 9.62 -5.04 -0.85
C LYS A 33 10.58 -6.20 -1.16
N THR A 34 10.04 -7.41 -1.32
CA THR A 34 10.85 -8.57 -1.72
C THR A 34 11.50 -8.34 -3.08
N TRP A 35 10.74 -7.87 -4.06
CA TRP A 35 11.24 -7.57 -5.40
C TRP A 35 12.26 -6.44 -5.41
N ALA A 36 12.03 -5.38 -4.62
CA ALA A 36 12.98 -4.28 -4.46
C ALA A 36 14.33 -4.80 -3.96
N THR A 37 14.31 -5.65 -2.94
CA THR A 37 15.52 -6.22 -2.33
C THR A 37 16.24 -7.15 -3.32
N THR A 38 15.51 -8.04 -4.00
CA THR A 38 16.09 -8.95 -5.00
C THR A 38 16.75 -8.20 -6.14
N LEU A 39 16.08 -7.20 -6.70
CA LEU A 39 16.63 -6.40 -7.80
C LEU A 39 17.81 -5.55 -7.33
N TRP A 40 17.76 -5.01 -6.11
CA TRP A 40 18.88 -4.30 -5.52
C TRP A 40 20.12 -5.19 -5.37
N ILE A 41 19.98 -6.40 -4.80
CA ILE A 41 21.08 -7.37 -4.67
C ILE A 41 21.65 -7.74 -6.04
N ALA A 42 20.78 -8.04 -7.01
CA ALA A 42 21.20 -8.38 -8.37
C ALA A 42 22.01 -7.24 -9.02
N THR A 43 21.53 -5.99 -8.87
CA THR A 43 22.20 -4.81 -9.44
C THR A 43 23.54 -4.53 -8.77
N VAL A 44 23.60 -4.64 -7.43
CA VAL A 44 24.84 -4.48 -6.66
C VAL A 44 25.85 -5.58 -7.03
N GLY A 45 25.41 -6.84 -7.09
CA GLY A 45 26.27 -7.96 -7.51
C GLY A 45 26.81 -7.79 -8.93
N TRP A 46 25.97 -7.30 -9.84
CA TRP A 46 26.37 -7.00 -11.21
C TRP A 46 27.40 -5.86 -11.27
N ALA A 47 27.22 -4.80 -10.48
CA ALA A 47 28.17 -3.68 -10.37
C ALA A 47 29.57 -4.18 -9.97
N PHE A 48 29.65 -5.08 -8.99
CA PHE A 48 30.91 -5.69 -8.57
C PHE A 48 31.54 -6.55 -9.67
N GLN A 49 30.73 -7.29 -10.43
CA GLN A 49 31.22 -8.17 -11.51
C GLN A 49 31.86 -7.38 -12.65
N ILE A 50 31.22 -6.30 -13.10
CA ILE A 50 31.70 -5.53 -14.26
C ILE A 50 32.67 -4.40 -13.87
N ARG A 51 32.84 -4.14 -12.58
CA ARG A 51 33.68 -3.07 -12.03
C ARG A 51 33.36 -1.67 -12.56
N HIS A 52 32.07 -1.37 -12.74
CA HIS A 52 31.59 -0.05 -13.12
C HIS A 52 30.75 0.56 -12.00
N LYS A 53 31.24 1.66 -11.43
CA LYS A 53 30.56 2.37 -10.34
C LYS A 53 29.21 2.93 -10.75
N GLU A 54 29.02 3.26 -12.03
CA GLU A 54 27.79 3.83 -12.58
C GLU A 54 26.57 2.91 -12.37
N VAL A 55 26.79 1.59 -12.26
CA VAL A 55 25.73 0.61 -11.99
C VAL A 55 25.12 0.80 -10.60
N PHE A 56 25.86 1.33 -9.62
CA PHE A 56 25.29 1.67 -8.31
C PHE A 56 24.22 2.76 -8.41
N LEU A 57 24.31 3.68 -9.40
CA LEU A 57 23.25 4.68 -9.64
C LEU A 57 21.95 4.02 -10.14
N ILE A 58 22.07 2.95 -10.93
CA ILE A 58 20.91 2.16 -11.37
C ILE A 58 20.22 1.52 -10.15
N SER A 59 20.99 1.03 -9.17
CA SER A 59 20.42 0.49 -7.94
C SER A 59 19.64 1.54 -7.14
N LEU A 60 20.11 2.80 -7.11
CA LEU A 60 19.39 3.91 -6.47
C LEU A 60 18.07 4.22 -7.19
N LEU A 61 18.08 4.21 -8.53
CA LEU A 61 16.88 4.41 -9.33
C LEU A 61 15.85 3.31 -9.07
N ILE A 62 16.27 2.04 -9.02
CA ILE A 62 15.39 0.91 -8.68
C ILE A 62 14.77 1.12 -7.30
N LEU A 63 15.58 1.41 -6.28
CA LEU A 63 15.07 1.65 -4.92
C LEU A 63 14.08 2.82 -4.87
N GLY A 64 14.33 3.89 -5.63
CA GLY A 64 13.43 5.05 -5.70
C GLY A 64 12.07 4.70 -6.33
N ILE A 65 12.07 3.94 -7.43
CA ILE A 65 10.84 3.47 -8.09
C ILE A 65 10.04 2.57 -7.15
N PHE A 66 10.69 1.62 -6.48
CA PHE A 66 10.01 0.71 -5.57
C PHE A 66 9.49 1.42 -4.32
N TRP A 67 10.22 2.40 -3.77
CA TRP A 67 9.75 3.24 -2.67
C TRP A 67 8.48 4.01 -3.05
N PHE A 68 8.43 4.56 -4.26
CA PHE A 68 7.23 5.23 -4.78
C PHE A 68 6.04 4.27 -4.92
N PHE A 69 6.25 3.07 -5.46
CA PHE A 69 5.18 2.06 -5.55
C PHE A 69 4.67 1.62 -4.18
N ASP A 70 5.55 1.47 -3.19
CA ASP A 70 5.16 1.16 -1.81
C ASP A 70 4.28 2.28 -1.22
N ALA A 71 4.63 3.55 -1.47
CA ALA A 71 3.84 4.70 -1.03
C ALA A 71 2.45 4.76 -1.68
N LEU A 72 2.34 4.43 -2.97
CA LEU A 72 1.08 4.31 -3.69
C LEU A 72 0.19 3.21 -3.11
N ASN A 73 0.74 2.00 -3.00
CA ASN A 73 0.02 0.85 -2.46
C ASN A 73 -0.44 1.10 -1.03
N LYS A 74 0.38 1.77 -0.22
CA LYS A 74 0.02 2.17 1.15
C LYS A 74 -1.16 3.15 1.17
N THR A 75 -1.19 4.09 0.25
CA THR A 75 -2.27 5.09 0.14
C THR A 75 -3.59 4.43 -0.22
N PHE A 76 -3.59 3.58 -1.25
CA PHE A 76 -4.77 2.82 -1.63
C PHE A 76 -5.26 1.94 -0.48
N ARG A 77 -4.35 1.21 0.18
CA ARG A 77 -4.68 0.41 1.36
C ARG A 77 -5.34 1.23 2.46
N GLN A 78 -4.80 2.41 2.78
CA GLN A 78 -5.38 3.27 3.81
C GLN A 78 -6.79 3.74 3.46
N ASN A 79 -7.05 4.08 2.19
CA ASN A 79 -8.38 4.48 1.74
C ASN A 79 -9.39 3.33 1.87
N TYR A 80 -9.03 2.12 1.44
CA TYR A 80 -9.86 0.93 1.64
C TYR A 80 -10.02 0.57 3.12
N LYS A 81 -8.99 0.75 3.94
CA LYS A 81 -9.06 0.52 5.39
C LYS A 81 -10.05 1.47 6.07
N LYS A 82 -10.00 2.77 5.75
CA LYS A 82 -10.96 3.77 6.26
C LYS A 82 -12.39 3.40 5.87
N ARG A 83 -12.61 3.08 4.60
CA ARG A 83 -13.94 2.68 4.13
C ARG A 83 -14.44 1.40 4.81
N ARG A 84 -13.57 0.40 4.98
CA ARG A 84 -13.91 -0.83 5.71
C ARG A 84 -14.34 -0.53 7.15
N GLU A 85 -13.65 0.39 7.84
CA GLU A 85 -14.00 0.81 9.20
C GLU A 85 -15.36 1.52 9.25
N GLU A 86 -15.65 2.41 8.29
CA GLU A 86 -16.97 3.05 8.14
C GLU A 86 -18.09 2.03 7.91
N VAL A 87 -17.88 1.09 6.98
CA VAL A 87 -18.86 0.03 6.66
C VAL A 87 -19.03 -0.92 7.85
N GLY A 88 -17.94 -1.25 8.56
CA GLY A 88 -17.98 -2.07 9.77
C GLY A 88 -18.77 -1.40 10.90
N ALA A 89 -18.59 -0.08 11.08
CA ALA A 89 -19.38 0.70 12.03
C ALA A 89 -20.87 0.74 11.63
N ALA A 90 -21.17 0.89 10.34
CA ALA A 90 -22.54 0.84 9.84
C ALA A 90 -23.20 -0.52 10.07
N LEU A 91 -22.49 -1.63 9.79
CA LEU A 91 -22.98 -2.99 10.06
C LEU A 91 -23.28 -3.22 11.53
N ARG A 92 -22.42 -2.71 12.42
CA ARG A 92 -22.64 -2.78 13.87
C ARG A 92 -23.90 -2.00 14.27
N HIS A 93 -24.10 -0.80 13.72
CA HIS A 93 -25.29 -0.01 13.97
C HIS A 93 -26.57 -0.70 13.47
N TYR A 94 -26.52 -1.32 12.28
CA TYR A 94 -27.64 -2.15 11.77
C TYR A 94 -28.00 -3.28 12.73
N TYR A 95 -27.01 -3.92 13.35
CA TYR A 95 -27.24 -5.02 14.30
C TYR A 95 -27.84 -4.54 15.63
N GLU A 96 -27.44 -3.36 16.10
CA GLU A 96 -27.88 -2.80 17.39
C GLU A 96 -29.24 -2.08 17.31
N THR A 97 -29.53 -1.39 16.19
CA THR A 97 -30.67 -0.47 16.07
C THR A 97 -31.70 -0.93 15.03
N ASP A 98 -31.41 -1.97 14.25
CA ASP A 98 -32.26 -2.46 13.15
C ASP A 98 -32.59 -1.39 12.08
N GLU A 99 -31.81 -0.31 12.09
CA GLU A 99 -31.93 0.88 11.26
C GLU A 99 -30.57 1.30 10.68
N PRO A 100 -30.55 1.84 9.45
CA PRO A 100 -29.34 2.38 8.84
C PRO A 100 -28.84 3.61 9.63
N PRO A 101 -27.52 3.83 9.72
CA PRO A 101 -27.00 5.09 10.22
C PRO A 101 -27.48 6.26 9.36
N GLU A 102 -27.84 7.38 9.98
CA GLU A 102 -28.16 8.61 9.26
C GLU A 102 -26.96 9.02 8.37
N HIS A 103 -27.24 9.34 7.10
CA HIS A 103 -26.26 9.72 6.08
C HIS A 103 -25.29 8.62 5.59
N PHE A 104 -25.50 7.34 5.89
CA PHE A 104 -24.69 6.25 5.33
C PHE A 104 -25.16 5.86 3.92
N THR A 105 -24.25 5.91 2.95
CA THR A 105 -24.50 5.46 1.56
C THR A 105 -23.62 4.26 1.24
N ALA A 106 -24.23 3.20 0.72
CA ALA A 106 -23.58 1.98 0.26
C ALA A 106 -24.24 1.55 -1.07
N PRO A 107 -23.47 1.06 -2.06
CA PRO A 107 -22.01 0.87 -2.07
C PRO A 107 -21.23 2.15 -2.41
N GLN A 108 -20.06 2.36 -1.79
CA GLN A 108 -19.13 3.44 -2.15
C GLN A 108 -17.67 2.99 -2.05
N LEU A 109 -17.11 2.54 -3.17
CA LEU A 109 -15.70 2.15 -3.23
C LEU A 109 -14.80 3.38 -3.34
N PRO A 110 -13.69 3.44 -2.58
CA PRO A 110 -12.78 4.57 -2.64
C PRO A 110 -12.08 4.64 -4.00
N ALA A 111 -12.01 5.85 -4.55
CA ALA A 111 -11.24 6.12 -5.76
C ALA A 111 -9.73 5.96 -5.50
N GLN A 112 -9.00 5.61 -6.56
CA GLN A 112 -7.53 5.55 -6.53
C GLN A 112 -6.95 6.96 -6.57
N ASP A 113 -6.88 7.59 -5.40
CA ASP A 113 -6.30 8.92 -5.23
C ASP A 113 -4.79 8.83 -4.90
N LEU A 114 -3.99 9.61 -5.64
CA LEU A 114 -2.54 9.72 -5.48
C LEU A 114 -2.14 10.82 -4.48
N SER A 115 -3.07 11.68 -4.06
CA SER A 115 -2.79 12.84 -3.21
C SER A 115 -2.10 12.46 -1.89
N GLY A 116 -2.45 11.30 -1.33
CA GLY A 116 -1.88 10.77 -0.09
C GLY A 116 -0.51 10.08 -0.27
N ALA A 117 -0.09 9.81 -1.51
CA ALA A 117 1.12 9.03 -1.78
C ALA A 117 2.38 9.72 -1.26
N TRP A 118 2.52 11.01 -1.53
CA TRP A 118 3.65 11.79 -1.05
C TRP A 118 3.72 11.83 0.48
N LYS A 119 2.59 12.02 1.16
CA LYS A 119 2.54 12.01 2.63
C LYS A 119 2.94 10.63 3.19
N ASN A 120 2.47 9.56 2.56
CA ASN A 120 2.75 8.19 3.00
C ASN A 120 4.17 7.73 2.67
N ALA A 121 4.81 8.27 1.64
CA ALA A 121 6.19 7.97 1.27
C ALA A 121 7.18 8.28 2.41
N PHE A 122 6.93 9.36 3.16
CA PHE A 122 7.77 9.80 4.28
C PHE A 122 7.42 9.14 5.62
N LEU A 123 6.51 8.16 5.65
CA LEU A 123 6.29 7.40 6.87
C LEU A 123 7.57 6.62 7.23
N PRO A 124 8.09 6.69 8.47
CA PRO A 124 9.38 6.10 8.83
C PRO A 124 9.49 4.61 8.47
N HIS A 125 8.45 3.83 8.72
CA HIS A 125 8.44 2.39 8.43
C HIS A 125 8.37 2.04 6.93
N LEU A 126 7.99 3.00 6.06
CA LEU A 126 8.12 2.86 4.61
C LEU A 126 9.50 3.32 4.17
N MET A 127 9.96 4.48 4.63
CA MET A 127 11.18 5.11 4.16
C MET A 127 12.47 4.40 4.62
N LEU A 128 12.53 3.95 5.88
CA LEU A 128 13.76 3.44 6.49
C LEU A 128 14.41 2.27 5.72
N PRO A 129 13.68 1.22 5.31
CA PRO A 129 14.28 0.13 4.55
C PRO A 129 14.95 0.59 3.25
N TYR A 130 14.27 1.44 2.48
CA TYR A 130 14.82 1.96 1.23
C TYR A 130 15.99 2.90 1.47
N LEU A 131 15.91 3.77 2.49
CA LEU A 131 16.97 4.70 2.82
C LEU A 131 18.26 3.97 3.22
N VAL A 132 18.16 2.89 4.01
CA VAL A 132 19.32 2.06 4.37
C VAL A 132 19.97 1.46 3.12
N LEU A 133 19.19 0.87 2.22
CA LEU A 133 19.71 0.30 0.97
C LEU A 133 20.33 1.38 0.05
N MET A 134 19.70 2.56 -0.02
CA MET A 134 20.22 3.69 -0.79
C MET A 134 21.54 4.20 -0.21
N CYS A 135 21.66 4.31 1.11
CA CYS A 135 22.91 4.68 1.77
C CYS A 135 24.03 3.68 1.47
N ILE A 136 23.74 2.37 1.51
CA ILE A 136 24.72 1.33 1.16
C ILE A 136 25.17 1.49 -0.29
N SER A 137 24.23 1.63 -1.24
CA SER A 137 24.55 1.88 -2.64
C SER A 137 25.37 3.15 -2.86
N LEU A 138 25.08 4.21 -2.12
CA LEU A 138 25.82 5.47 -2.20
C LEU A 138 27.25 5.32 -1.66
N VAL A 139 27.42 4.62 -0.54
CA VAL A 139 28.75 4.33 0.02
C VAL A 139 29.58 3.52 -0.98
N PHE A 140 29.00 2.51 -1.63
CA PHE A 140 29.70 1.77 -2.68
C PHE A 140 30.03 2.66 -3.86
N TYR A 141 29.10 3.49 -4.35
CA TYR A 141 29.37 4.41 -5.44
C TYR A 141 30.55 5.37 -5.17
N LEU A 142 30.71 5.84 -3.94
CA LEU A 142 31.77 6.78 -3.56
C LEU A 142 33.13 6.12 -3.32
N ASN A 143 33.16 4.82 -2.96
CA ASN A 143 34.39 4.10 -2.58
C ASN A 143 34.86 3.09 -3.63
N PHE A 144 34.09 2.87 -4.69
CA PHE A 144 34.35 1.91 -5.77
C PHE A 144 34.92 2.60 -7.01
#